data_AF-A0ABD5TS92-F1
#
_entry.id   AF-A0ABD5TS92-F1
#
_cell.length_a   1.000
_cell.length_b   1.000
_cell.length_c   1.000
_cell.angle_alpha   90.00
_cell.angle_beta   90.00
_cell.angle_gamma   90.00
#
_symmetry.space_group_name_H-M   'P 1'
#
loop_
_entity.id
_entity.type
_entity.pdbx_description
1 polymer ?
#
loop_
_entity_poly.entity_id
_entity_poly.type
_entity_poly.pdbx_seq_one_letter_code
_entity_poly.pdbx_strand_id
1 'polypeptide(L)'
;MTVERSLVLEVARDEVPVGEPVTVRVTDEAGRAVEGVVVTVDSVVERTDERGRCRIEIRAPGSWKVLAIKDAEEAHSETGEVTYRPTSMFVRAVPESTSSNRLERLGSSGERR
;
A
#
# COMPACT_ATOMS: atom_id res chain seq x y z
N MET A 1 14.23 26.92 -13.41
CA MET A 1 14.92 25.63 -13.51
C MET A 1 13.97 24.58 -12.99
N THR A 2 13.43 23.74 -13.84
CA THR A 2 12.55 22.64 -13.41
C THR A 2 13.43 21.49 -12.94
N VAL A 3 13.22 21.00 -11.73
CA VAL A 3 13.98 19.89 -11.18
C VAL A 3 13.17 18.62 -11.36
N GLU A 4 13.65 17.71 -12.20
CA GLU A 4 13.03 16.39 -12.34
C GLU A 4 13.52 15.47 -11.22
N ARG A 5 12.59 14.79 -10.55
CA ARG A 5 12.92 13.79 -9.52
C ARG A 5 12.06 12.55 -9.65
N SER A 6 12.55 11.43 -9.14
CA SER A 6 11.82 10.16 -9.16
C SER A 6 11.19 9.88 -7.80
N LEU A 7 9.91 9.47 -7.81
CA LEU A 7 9.27 8.95 -6.59
C LEU A 7 9.76 7.52 -6.33
N VAL A 8 10.07 7.27 -5.07
CA VAL A 8 10.42 5.96 -4.54
C VAL A 8 9.27 5.52 -3.64
N LEU A 9 8.71 4.36 -3.95
CA LEU A 9 7.68 3.73 -3.13
C LEU A 9 8.33 2.63 -2.28
N GLU A 10 8.12 2.69 -0.98
CA GLU A 10 8.67 1.75 -0.02
C GLU A 10 7.52 1.20 0.84
N VAL A 11 7.33 -0.11 0.82
CA VAL A 11 6.31 -0.78 1.65
C VAL A 11 7.00 -1.52 2.77
N ALA A 12 6.42 -1.48 3.98
CA ALA A 12 7.00 -2.18 5.13
C ALA A 12 7.00 -3.71 4.95
N ARG A 13 6.13 -4.21 4.09
CA ARG A 13 5.96 -5.63 3.78
C ARG A 13 5.31 -5.75 2.40
N ASP A 14 5.88 -6.61 1.57
CA ASP A 14 5.36 -6.97 0.25
C ASP A 14 4.18 -7.95 0.33
N GLU A 15 4.12 -8.75 1.39
CA GLU A 15 3.01 -9.65 1.71
C GLU A 15 2.21 -9.14 2.92
N VAL A 16 0.93 -8.86 2.70
CA VAL A 16 0.01 -8.32 3.72
C VAL A 16 -1.21 -9.21 3.81
N PRO A 17 -1.67 -9.63 5.01
CA PRO A 17 -2.91 -10.36 5.12
C PRO A 17 -4.11 -9.45 4.81
N VAL A 18 -5.11 -10.01 4.13
CA VAL A 18 -6.35 -9.29 3.81
C VAL A 18 -7.04 -8.82 5.09
N GLY A 19 -7.53 -7.59 5.08
CA GLY A 19 -8.13 -6.96 6.25
C GLY A 19 -7.11 -6.34 7.22
N GLU A 20 -5.80 -6.53 7.01
CA GLU A 20 -4.79 -5.71 7.68
C GLU A 20 -4.44 -4.48 6.83
N PRO A 21 -4.34 -3.30 7.48
CA PRO A 21 -3.93 -2.10 6.78
C PRO A 21 -2.41 -2.05 6.58
N VAL A 22 -1.98 -1.93 5.32
CA VAL A 22 -0.58 -1.76 4.93
C VAL A 22 -0.16 -0.30 5.05
N THR A 23 1.04 -0.08 5.59
CA THR A 23 1.67 1.24 5.58
C THR A 23 2.59 1.34 4.36
N VAL A 24 2.24 2.24 3.44
CA VAL A 24 3.04 2.60 2.28
C VAL A 24 3.77 3.90 2.59
N ARG A 25 5.06 3.96 2.30
CA ARG A 25 5.89 5.15 2.43
C ARG A 25 6.34 5.60 1.05
N VAL A 26 6.28 6.89 0.80
CA VAL A 26 6.68 7.54 -0.43
C VAL A 26 7.77 8.54 -0.12
N THR A 27 8.91 8.33 -0.75
CA THR A 27 10.09 9.16 -0.62
C THR A 27 10.59 9.58 -1.99
N ASP A 28 11.46 10.57 -2.02
CA ASP A 28 12.21 10.99 -3.19
C ASP A 28 13.55 10.22 -3.30
N GLU A 29 14.24 10.30 -4.43
CA GLU A 29 15.62 9.76 -4.57
C GLU A 29 16.60 10.32 -3.52
N ALA A 30 16.34 11.51 -2.99
CA ALA A 30 17.09 12.08 -1.88
C ALA A 30 16.72 11.52 -0.49
N GLY A 31 15.79 10.55 -0.40
CA GLY A 31 15.29 10.00 0.86
C GLY A 31 14.35 10.94 1.63
N ARG A 32 13.89 12.03 1.00
CA ARG A 32 12.93 12.97 1.58
C ARG A 32 11.52 12.42 1.46
N ALA A 33 10.76 12.48 2.55
CA ALA A 33 9.33 12.18 2.54
C ALA A 33 8.59 13.13 1.59
N VAL A 34 7.69 12.60 0.77
CA VAL A 34 6.86 13.40 -0.15
C VAL A 34 5.40 13.27 0.27
N GLU A 35 4.86 14.35 0.81
CA GLU A 35 3.45 14.46 1.18
C GLU A 35 2.56 14.75 -0.02
N GLY A 36 1.24 14.52 0.11
CA GLY A 36 0.28 14.84 -0.95
C GLY A 36 0.48 14.05 -2.24
N VAL A 37 1.10 12.86 -2.16
CA VAL A 37 1.18 11.92 -3.28
C VAL A 37 -0.13 11.15 -3.33
N VAL A 38 -0.74 11.10 -4.50
CA VAL A 38 -1.94 10.30 -4.74
C VAL A 38 -1.52 8.86 -4.98
N VAL A 39 -1.85 8.00 -4.02
CA VAL A 39 -1.60 6.56 -4.08
C VAL A 39 -2.89 5.85 -4.44
N THR A 40 -2.91 5.24 -5.62
CA THR A 40 -4.05 4.47 -6.14
C THR A 40 -3.73 2.99 -6.07
N VAL A 41 -4.63 2.21 -5.47
CA VAL A 41 -4.56 0.75 -5.36
C VAL A 41 -5.89 0.17 -5.79
N ASP A 42 -5.97 -0.30 -7.04
CA ASP A 42 -7.21 -0.80 -7.66
C ASP A 42 -8.35 0.22 -7.57
N SER A 43 -9.32 0.04 -6.66
CA SER A 43 -10.43 0.96 -6.44
C SER A 43 -10.25 1.91 -5.24
N VAL A 44 -9.12 1.82 -4.52
CA VAL A 44 -8.81 2.67 -3.36
C VAL A 44 -7.88 3.79 -3.79
N VAL A 45 -8.24 5.03 -3.50
CA VAL A 45 -7.42 6.22 -3.77
C VAL A 45 -7.19 6.94 -2.45
N GLU A 46 -5.93 6.98 -2.03
CA GLU A 46 -5.51 7.60 -0.78
C GLU A 46 -4.40 8.62 -1.04
N ARG A 47 -4.18 9.54 -0.09
CA ARG A 47 -3.10 10.53 -0.17
C ARG A 47 -2.06 10.27 0.92
N THR A 48 -0.79 10.53 0.63
CA THR A 48 0.26 10.50 1.65
C THR A 48 0.20 11.71 2.58
N ASP A 49 0.49 11.47 3.85
CA ASP A 49 0.63 12.47 4.91
C ASP A 49 1.97 13.24 4.83
N GLU A 50 2.18 14.22 5.72
CA GLU A 50 3.40 15.06 5.84
C GLU A 50 4.71 14.24 5.92
N ARG A 51 4.64 12.97 6.36
CA ARG A 51 5.79 12.06 6.45
C ARG A 51 5.90 11.16 5.21
N GLY A 52 5.12 11.44 4.17
CA GLY A 52 5.02 10.65 2.96
C GLY A 52 4.43 9.27 3.22
N ARG A 53 3.63 9.08 4.27
CA ARG A 53 3.06 7.75 4.59
C ARG A 53 1.57 7.70 4.28
N CYS A 54 1.09 6.52 3.98
CA CYS A 54 -0.31 6.26 3.67
C CYS A 54 -0.69 4.89 4.22
N ARG A 55 -1.93 4.75 4.69
CA ARG A 55 -2.45 3.50 5.23
C ARG A 55 -3.56 3.00 4.32
N ILE A 56 -3.34 1.85 3.68
CA ILE A 56 -4.27 1.28 2.70
C ILE A 56 -4.74 -0.06 3.23
N GLU A 57 -6.04 -0.31 3.14
CA GLU A 57 -6.61 -1.57 3.60
C GLU A 57 -7.03 -2.42 2.41
N ILE A 58 -6.39 -3.59 2.26
CA ILE A 58 -6.69 -4.49 1.16
C ILE A 58 -7.69 -5.55 1.64
N ARG A 59 -8.90 -5.52 1.09
CA ARG A 59 -9.99 -6.42 1.49
C ARG A 59 -10.06 -7.71 0.68
N ALA A 60 -9.32 -7.82 -0.41
CA ALA A 60 -9.35 -8.99 -1.28
C ALA A 60 -7.94 -9.58 -1.47
N PRO A 61 -7.79 -10.92 -1.46
CA PRO A 61 -6.50 -11.55 -1.67
C PRO A 61 -6.13 -11.49 -3.15
N GLY A 62 -4.84 -11.32 -3.44
CA GLY A 62 -4.35 -11.18 -4.81
C GLY A 62 -3.12 -10.29 -4.90
N SER A 63 -2.68 -10.04 -6.13
CA SER A 63 -1.62 -9.09 -6.45
C SER A 63 -2.24 -7.74 -6.79
N TRP A 64 -1.89 -6.71 -6.02
CA TRP A 64 -2.40 -5.36 -6.15
C TRP A 64 -1.32 -4.45 -6.70
N LYS A 65 -1.67 -3.66 -7.73
CA LYS A 65 -0.77 -2.65 -8.28
C LYS A 65 -0.99 -1.34 -7.53
N VAL A 66 0.04 -0.89 -6.83
CA VAL A 66 0.09 0.41 -6.15
C VAL A 66 0.72 1.42 -7.09
N LEU A 67 -0.01 2.49 -7.39
CA LEU A 67 0.44 3.57 -8.27
C LEU A 67 0.57 4.85 -7.46
N ALA A 68 1.75 5.45 -7.44
CA ALA A 68 1.99 6.73 -6.80
C ALA A 68 2.22 7.82 -7.84
N ILE A 69 1.34 8.81 -7.84
CA ILE A 69 1.38 9.96 -8.72
C ILE A 69 1.39 11.21 -7.85
N LYS A 70 2.37 12.09 -8.07
CA LYS A 70 2.40 13.42 -7.48
C LYS A 70 2.08 14.41 -8.58
N ASP A 71 1.06 15.24 -8.35
CA ASP A 71 0.67 16.27 -9.30
C ASP A 71 1.75 17.36 -9.38
N ALA A 72 2.00 17.89 -10.58
CA ALA A 72 3.08 18.86 -10.78
C ALA A 72 2.79 20.19 -10.05
N GLU A 73 1.51 20.57 -9.93
CA GLU A 73 1.09 21.73 -9.16
C GLU A 73 1.35 21.55 -7.66
N GLU A 74 1.13 20.34 -7.14
CA GLU A 74 1.37 19.97 -5.74
C GLU A 74 2.85 19.70 -5.45
N ALA A 75 3.66 19.54 -6.49
CA ALA A 75 5.10 19.35 -6.44
C ALA A 75 5.87 20.66 -6.39
N HIS A 76 5.20 21.77 -6.11
CA HIS A 76 5.86 23.04 -5.91
C HIS A 76 6.70 22.98 -4.63
N SER A 77 8.01 22.87 -4.80
CA SER A 77 8.96 22.98 -3.70
C SER A 77 9.37 24.44 -3.57
N GLU A 78 9.69 24.92 -2.37
CA GLU A 78 10.10 26.32 -2.09
C GLU A 78 11.23 26.83 -3.01
N THR A 79 11.96 25.94 -3.69
CA THR A 79 13.09 26.25 -4.57
C THR A 79 12.74 26.31 -6.07
N GLY A 80 11.51 25.98 -6.47
CA GLY A 80 11.04 26.04 -7.86
C GLY A 80 10.13 24.87 -8.26
N GLU A 81 9.75 24.85 -9.54
CA GLU A 81 8.93 23.80 -10.16
C GLU A 81 9.66 22.45 -10.12
N VAL A 82 9.14 21.47 -9.37
CA VAL A 82 9.70 20.12 -9.30
C VAL A 82 8.73 19.19 -10.01
N THR A 83 9.22 18.41 -10.97
CA THR A 83 8.40 17.40 -11.65
C THR A 83 8.77 16.03 -11.11
N TYR A 84 7.81 15.37 -10.46
CA TYR A 84 7.99 14.02 -9.94
C TYR A 84 7.56 12.98 -10.98
N ARG A 85 8.44 12.02 -11.25
CA ARG A 85 8.07 10.87 -12.08
C ARG A 85 7.18 9.90 -11.27
N PRO A 86 6.04 9.48 -11.83
CA PRO A 86 5.16 8.51 -11.18
C PRO A 86 5.87 7.17 -11.06
N THR A 87 5.56 6.44 -9.99
CA THR A 87 6.13 5.12 -9.73
C THR A 87 5.03 4.11 -9.44
N SER A 88 5.28 2.84 -9.73
CA SER A 88 4.32 1.77 -9.44
C SER A 88 5.00 0.55 -8.85
N MET A 89 4.34 -0.08 -7.89
CA MET A 89 4.83 -1.26 -7.19
C MET A 89 3.72 -2.32 -7.10
N PHE A 90 4.10 -3.58 -6.92
CA PHE A 90 3.16 -4.67 -6.69
C PHE A 90 3.21 -5.10 -5.23
N VAL A 91 2.04 -5.26 -4.62
CA VAL A 91 1.87 -5.76 -3.25
C VAL A 91 0.99 -6.99 -3.31
N ARG A 92 1.37 -8.04 -2.60
CA ARG A 92 0.59 -9.28 -2.54
C ARG A 92 -0.23 -9.32 -1.26
N ALA A 93 -1.55 -9.30 -1.42
CA ALA A 93 -2.44 -9.58 -0.32
C ALA A 93 -2.67 -11.08 -0.22
N VAL A 94 -2.26 -11.67 0.89
CA VAL A 94 -2.51 -13.08 1.18
C VAL A 94 -3.81 -13.18 1.99
N PRO A 95 -4.67 -14.19 1.76
CA PRO A 95 -5.77 -14.41 2.69
C PRO A 95 -5.16 -14.64 4.08
N GLU A 96 -5.71 -14.00 5.12
CA GLU A 96 -5.46 -14.44 6.48
C GLU A 96 -5.91 -15.89 6.49
N SER A 97 -4.94 -16.80 6.40
CA SER A 97 -5.23 -18.20 6.51
C SER A 97 -5.74 -18.34 7.93
N THR A 98 -7.06 -18.43 8.05
CA THR A 98 -7.72 -19.11 9.14
C THR A 98 -7.09 -20.48 9.16
N SER A 99 -5.99 -20.57 9.90
CA SER A 99 -5.36 -21.80 10.30
C SER A 99 -6.45 -22.59 11.00
N SER A 100 -7.04 -23.51 10.26
CA SER A 100 -7.73 -24.68 10.79
C SER A 100 -8.80 -24.40 11.86
N ASN A 101 -10.02 -24.04 11.42
CA ASN A 101 -11.24 -24.45 12.16
C ASN A 101 -12.19 -25.22 11.24
N ARG A 102 -11.67 -26.24 10.57
CA ARG A 102 -12.48 -27.16 9.74
C ARG A 102 -12.17 -28.64 9.99
N LEU A 103 -11.67 -29.01 11.16
CA LEU A 103 -11.43 -30.43 11.44
C LEU A 103 -11.88 -30.88 12.84
N GLU A 104 -13.03 -30.40 13.35
CA GLU A 104 -13.66 -30.99 14.54
C GLU A 104 -15.20 -31.08 14.45
N ARG A 105 -15.74 -31.29 13.25
CA ARG A 105 -17.20 -31.49 13.12
C ARG A 105 -17.63 -32.66 12.24
N LEU A 106 -16.90 -33.77 12.30
CA LEU A 106 -17.31 -35.04 11.70
C LEU A 106 -16.80 -36.23 12.54
N GLY A 107 -17.72 -36.87 13.27
CA GLY A 107 -17.53 -38.11 14.06
C GLY A 107 -17.21 -37.83 15.53
N SER A 108 -17.99 -38.22 16.54
CA SER A 108 -18.62 -39.53 16.69
C SER A 108 -19.97 -39.41 17.39
N SER A 109 -20.97 -39.97 16.73
CA SER A 109 -22.30 -40.24 17.25
C SER A 109 -22.23 -41.44 18.20
N GLY A 110 -22.80 -41.30 19.39
CA GLY A 110 -23.52 -42.36 20.10
C GLY A 110 -22.71 -43.43 20.83
N GLU A 111 -22.59 -43.27 22.15
CA GLU A 111 -22.69 -44.40 23.09
C GLU A 111 -23.62 -43.98 24.24
N ARG A 112 -24.90 -44.35 24.10
CA ARG A 112 -25.85 -44.45 25.21
C ARG A 112 -25.54 -45.76 25.93
N ARG A 113 -25.41 -45.64 27.25
CA ARG A 113 -25.82 -46.57 28.33
C ARG A 113 -25.76 -48.07 28.08
#